data_AF-A0A8E0ICY1-F1
#
_entry.id   AF-A0A8E0ICY1-F1
#
_cell.length_a   1.000
_cell.length_b   1.000
_cell.length_c   1.000
_cell.angle_alpha   90.00
_cell.angle_beta   90.00
_cell.angle_gamma   90.00
#
_symmetry.space_group_name_H-M   'P 1'
#
loop_
_entity.id
_entity.type
_entity.pdbx_description
1 polymer ?
#
loop_
_entity_poly.entity_id
_entity_poly.type
_entity_poly.pdbx_seq_one_letter_code
_entity_poly.pdbx_strand_id
1 'polypeptide(L)'
;MQIVTISEDPKSVLGKGADLVVMAKTTRELDKFNMLATISILAVITLFDVVAVGLMQIEHFTEQHFLVNHPSGAVGEKLREDTHD
;
A
#
# COMPACT_ATOMS: atom_id res chain seq x y z
N MET A 1 -13.99 -6.12 15.78
CA MET A 1 -13.00 -5.35 15.01
C MET A 1 -11.94 -6.33 14.56
N GLN A 2 -11.61 -6.37 13.28
CA GLN A 2 -10.50 -7.20 12.79
C GLN A 2 -9.21 -6.37 12.78
N ILE A 3 -8.11 -6.92 13.26
CA ILE A 3 -6.79 -6.31 13.35
C ILE A 3 -5.88 -7.03 12.36
N VAL A 4 -5.41 -6.29 11.35
CA VAL A 4 -4.35 -6.76 10.43
C VAL A 4 -3.04 -6.11 10.84
N THR A 5 -2.00 -6.90 11.04
CA THR A 5 -0.66 -6.43 11.38
C THR A 5 0.31 -6.74 10.26
N ILE A 6 1.16 -5.76 9.92
CA ILE A 6 2.31 -5.95 9.03
C ILE A 6 3.55 -6.04 9.91
N SER A 7 4.26 -7.16 9.88
CA SER A 7 5.43 -7.38 10.74
C SER A 7 6.36 -8.42 10.15
N GLU A 8 7.65 -8.32 10.48
CA GLU A 8 8.62 -9.38 10.19
C GLU A 8 8.50 -10.57 11.15
N ASP A 9 7.90 -10.37 12.34
CA ASP A 9 7.78 -11.39 13.37
C ASP A 9 6.30 -11.60 13.80
N PRO A 10 5.68 -12.72 13.39
CA PRO A 10 4.31 -13.04 13.81
C PRO A 10 4.21 -13.38 15.31
N LYS A 11 5.33 -13.65 15.99
CA LYS A 11 5.36 -13.92 17.43
C LYS A 11 5.53 -12.65 18.27
N SER A 12 5.68 -11.48 17.65
CA SER A 12 5.72 -10.18 18.33
C SER A 12 4.43 -9.90 19.09
N VAL A 13 4.45 -8.90 19.98
CA VAL A 13 3.26 -8.47 20.73
C VAL A 13 2.12 -8.07 19.77
N LEU A 14 2.46 -7.38 18.68
CA LEU A 14 1.49 -7.00 17.65
C LEU A 14 0.99 -8.23 16.88
N GLY A 15 1.90 -9.14 16.48
CA GLY A 15 1.53 -10.35 15.74
C GLY A 15 0.58 -11.26 16.51
N LYS A 16 0.79 -11.43 17.81
CA LYS A 16 -0.10 -12.24 18.67
C LYS A 16 -1.46 -11.60 18.93
N GLY A 17 -1.57 -10.28 18.79
CA GLY A 17 -2.82 -9.54 18.97
C GLY A 17 -3.63 -9.34 17.69
N ALA A 18 -3.15 -9.84 16.54
CA ALA A 18 -3.78 -9.64 15.24
C ALA A 18 -4.63 -10.85 14.82
N ASP A 19 -5.72 -10.58 14.09
CA ASP A 19 -6.50 -11.62 13.41
C ASP A 19 -5.76 -12.14 12.17
N LEU A 20 -4.95 -11.29 11.55
CA LEU A 20 -4.10 -11.62 10.41
C LEU A 20 -2.76 -10.92 10.54
N VAL A 21 -1.67 -11.70 10.40
CA VAL A 21 -0.32 -11.16 10.24
C VAL A 21 0.10 -11.30 8.79
N VAL A 22 0.33 -10.18 8.10
CA VAL A 22 1.00 -10.16 6.81
C VAL A 22 2.49 -10.02 7.06
N MET A 23 3.22 -11.08 6.75
CA MET A 23 4.65 -11.13 7.00
C MET A 23 5.38 -10.26 5.98
N ALA A 24 6.05 -9.21 6.45
CA ALA A 24 6.92 -8.35 5.65
C ALA A 24 8.33 -8.40 6.26
N LYS A 25 9.16 -9.29 5.73
CA LYS A 25 10.52 -9.50 6.21
C LYS A 25 11.52 -9.24 5.09
N THR A 26 12.51 -8.41 5.38
CA THR A 26 13.63 -8.13 4.48
C THR A 26 14.89 -8.82 4.99
N THR A 27 15.87 -9.04 4.12
CA THR A 27 17.12 -9.71 4.51
C THR A 27 18.09 -8.76 5.22
N ARG A 28 18.13 -7.50 4.80
CA ARG A 28 18.98 -6.44 5.36
C ARG A 28 18.47 -5.06 4.94
N GLU A 29 18.94 -4.03 5.62
CA GLU A 29 18.86 -2.63 5.23
C GLU A 29 20.07 -2.22 4.38
N LEU A 30 19.94 -1.06 3.72
CA LEU A 30 20.98 -0.52 2.85
C LEU A 30 22.19 -0.02 3.64
N ASP A 31 21.97 0.53 4.83
CA ASP A 31 23.05 1.09 5.63
C ASP A 31 23.96 -0.01 6.19
N LYS A 32 25.23 0.34 6.44
CA LYS A 32 26.24 -0.62 6.89
C LYS A 32 25.97 -1.22 8.28
N PHE A 33 25.13 -0.57 9.08
CA PHE A 33 24.81 -1.00 10.43
C PHE A 33 23.49 -1.78 10.51
N ASN A 34 22.74 -1.85 9.41
CA ASN A 34 21.45 -2.52 9.36
C ASN A 34 20.43 -1.91 10.35
N MET A 35 20.38 -0.57 10.45
CA MET A 35 19.58 0.14 11.46
C MET A 35 18.57 1.12 10.87
N LEU A 36 18.82 1.68 9.68
CA LEU A 36 17.91 2.63 9.07
C LEU A 36 16.85 1.87 8.27
N ALA A 37 15.58 2.12 8.57
CA ALA A 37 14.47 1.60 7.78
C ALA A 37 14.56 2.17 6.35
N THR A 38 15.09 1.38 5.43
CA THR A 38 15.34 1.74 4.03
C THR A 38 14.68 0.74 3.09
N ILE A 39 15.09 -0.52 3.14
CA ILE A 39 14.49 -1.62 2.40
C ILE A 39 13.18 -2.05 3.06
N SER A 40 13.13 -2.15 4.39
CA SER A 40 11.91 -2.57 5.10
C SER A 40 10.74 -1.62 4.86
N ILE A 41 10.97 -0.30 4.91
CA ILE A 41 9.90 0.67 4.67
C ILE A 41 9.40 0.62 3.22
N LEU A 42 10.29 0.44 2.24
CA LEU A 42 9.90 0.29 0.84
C LEU A 42 9.14 -1.01 0.60
N ALA A 43 9.48 -2.10 1.29
CA ALA A 43 8.73 -3.36 1.21
C ALA A 43 7.29 -3.18 1.73
N VAL A 44 7.10 -2.43 2.81
CA VAL A 44 5.76 -2.12 3.34
C VAL A 44 4.98 -1.21 2.39
N ILE A 45 5.59 -0.14 1.87
CA ILE A 45 4.92 0.74 0.89
C ILE A 45 4.50 -0.06 -0.35
N THR A 46 5.43 -0.85 -0.92
CA THR A 46 5.16 -1.67 -2.09
C THR A 46 4.03 -2.67 -1.84
N LEU A 47 4.00 -3.30 -0.67
CA LEU A 47 2.92 -4.21 -0.29
C LEU A 47 1.55 -3.51 -0.34
N PHE A 48 1.44 -2.30 0.22
CA PHE A 48 0.18 -1.57 0.23
C PHE A 48 -0.20 -1.00 -1.14
N ASP A 49 0.78 -0.60 -1.97
CA ASP A 49 0.51 -0.21 -3.36
C ASP A 49 -0.08 -1.39 -4.15
N VAL A 50 0.50 -2.59 -4.00
CA VAL A 50 -0.03 -3.81 -4.64
C VAL A 50 -1.42 -4.15 -4.13
N VAL A 51 -1.68 -4.05 -2.82
CA VAL A 51 -3.01 -4.27 -2.25
C VAL A 51 -4.01 -3.25 -2.78
N ALA A 52 -3.66 -1.97 -2.83
CA ALA A 52 -4.54 -0.91 -3.33
C ALA A 52 -4.91 -1.15 -4.80
N VAL A 53 -3.92 -1.41 -5.66
CA VAL A 53 -4.15 -1.70 -7.09
C VAL A 53 -4.92 -3.00 -7.29
N GLY A 54 -4.63 -4.04 -6.51
CA GLY A 54 -5.37 -5.30 -6.54
C GLY A 54 -6.85 -5.11 -6.16
N LEU A 55 -7.12 -4.33 -5.11
CA LEU A 55 -8.48 -3.97 -4.71
C LEU A 55 -9.18 -3.14 -5.78
N MET A 56 -8.49 -2.20 -6.45
CA MET A 56 -9.07 -1.46 -7.56
C MET A 56 -9.56 -2.39 -8.67
N GLN A 57 -8.83 -3.46 -8.98
CA GLN A 57 -9.23 -4.44 -9.99
C GLN A 57 -10.44 -5.27 -9.53
N ILE A 58 -10.43 -5.74 -8.28
CA ILE A 58 -11.50 -6.55 -7.69
C ILE A 58 -12.80 -5.75 -7.58
N GLU A 59 -12.72 -4.48 -7.19
CA GLU A 59 -13.87 -3.60 -6.98
C GLU A 59 -14.30 -2.85 -8.25
N HIS A 60 -13.71 -3.17 -9.41
CA HIS A 60 -14.00 -2.51 -10.69
C HIS A 60 -13.88 -0.97 -10.60
N PHE A 61 -12.82 -0.49 -9.96
CA PHE A 61 -12.54 0.93 -9.83
C PHE A 61 -12.32 1.58 -11.20
N THR A 62 -12.91 2.75 -11.43
CA THR A 62 -12.97 3.40 -12.74
C THR A 62 -12.31 4.77 -12.71
N GLU A 63 -12.04 5.32 -13.90
CA GLU A 63 -11.60 6.71 -14.06
C GLU A 63 -12.59 7.71 -13.47
N GLN A 64 -13.89 7.43 -13.54
CA GLN A 64 -14.90 8.27 -12.89
C GLN A 64 -14.76 8.26 -11.37
N HIS A 65 -14.46 7.10 -10.76
CA HIS A 65 -14.15 7.04 -9.34
C HIS A 65 -12.87 7.83 -9.01
N PHE A 66 -11.84 7.77 -9.86
CA PHE A 66 -10.65 8.61 -9.71
C PHE A 66 -10.98 10.11 -9.72
N LEU A 67 -11.82 10.55 -10.65
CA LEU A 67 -12.19 11.96 -10.79
C LEU A 67 -13.01 12.48 -9.60
N VAL A 68 -13.88 11.66 -9.02
CA VAL A 68 -14.59 12.03 -7.78
C VAL A 68 -13.62 12.26 -6.62
N ASN A 69 -12.59 11.41 -6.49
CA ASN A 69 -11.59 11.52 -5.43
C ASN A 69 -10.54 12.62 -5.68
N HIS A 70 -10.26 12.92 -6.96
CA HIS A 70 -9.27 13.90 -7.40
C HIS A 70 -9.89 14.85 -8.43
N PRO A 71 -10.80 15.74 -8.00
CA PRO A 71 -11.55 16.58 -8.93
C PRO A 71 -10.69 17.68 -9.57
N SER A 72 -9.51 17.97 -9.03
CA SER A 72 -8.67 19.12 -9.43
C SER A 72 -7.20 18.73 -9.57
N GLY A 73 -6.41 19.64 -10.12
CA GLY A 73 -4.98 19.45 -10.38
C GLY A 73 -4.72 18.46 -11.52
N ALA A 74 -3.46 18.04 -11.66
CA ALA A 74 -2.99 17.28 -12.82
C ALA A 74 -3.79 16.00 -13.10
N VAL A 75 -4.25 15.29 -12.06
CA VAL A 75 -5.05 14.06 -12.23
C VAL A 75 -6.44 14.39 -12.76
N GLY A 76 -7.15 15.34 -12.14
CA GLY A 76 -8.49 15.72 -12.57
C GLY A 76 -8.53 16.42 -13.92
N GLU A 77 -7.49 17.19 -14.26
CA GLU A 77 -7.30 17.79 -15.58
C GLU A 77 -7.16 16.70 -16.65
N LYS A 78 -6.22 15.76 -16.46
CA LYS A 78 -6.02 14.65 -17.39
C LYS A 78 -7.29 13.84 -17.64
N LEU A 79 -7.99 13.45 -16.57
CA LEU A 79 -9.20 12.62 -16.69
C LEU A 79 -10.36 13.33 -17.44
N ARG A 80 -10.41 14.67 -17.40
CA ARG A 80 -11.39 15.46 -18.16
C ARG A 80 -11.01 15.62 -19.63
N GLU A 81 -9.71 15.73 -19.92
CA GLU A 81 -9.22 15.77 -21.30
C GLU A 81 -9.51 14.44 -22.00
N ASP A 82 -9.31 13.31 -21.30
CA ASP A 82 -9.55 11.96 -21.82
C ASP A 82 -11.05 11.62 -22.00
N THR A 83 -11.98 12.43 -21.47
CA THR A 83 -13.45 12.22 -21.61
C THR A 83 -14.07 12.92 -22.84
N HIS A 84 -13.25 13.53 -23.70
CA HIS A 84 -13.71 14.27 -24.88
C HIS A 84 -13.69 13.50 -26.21
N ASP A 85 -13.41 12.19 -26.20
CA ASP A 85 -13.55 11.28 -27.37
C ASP A 85 -14.77 10.33 -27.24
#